data_AF-A0A966I1X2-F1
#
_entry.id   AF-A0A966I1X2-F1
#
_cell.length_a   1.000
_cell.length_b   1.000
_cell.length_c   1.000
_cell.angle_alpha   90.00
_cell.angle_beta   90.00
_cell.angle_gamma   90.00
#
_symmetry.space_group_name_H-M   'P 1'
#
loop_
_entity.id
_entity.type
_entity.pdbx_description
1 polymer ?
#
loop_
_entity_poly.entity_id
_entity_poly.type
_entity_poly.pdbx_seq_one_letter_code
_entity_poly.pdbx_strand_id
1 'polypeptide(L)'
;MRFFWPKGGWKRAFHYVQYRLRRLPDSSQKISRGIWAGLFTTFTPFYGLHFITAAIIARLLKGNILAALLATFFGNPLTYVPIGVISLKTGHFFLGTDYVPTEEGGKSILEKFLDAGADLQQNILASFNSGETDWSRLEIFYREVFFPYMIGGILPGLILASLGYYLSEPIIRAYQNRRKGFLPDPVRAALISQEAGADGITAHLREDRRHIVDQDIASIIEAINIPLNFEMAATDEMQKIALNHTPHAVCIVPEKREERTTEGGLDVVKDEYNLAQYITPLREKGCRVSIFLAADEKQIRAASRIGAQVVELHTGAYCDLHYEKKFEERNAELSRLTEMASLAHSLGLEVHAGHGLTFETVSPIAELPEVVELNIGHFLIGESIFLGLREAIIKMRELMDKARL
;
A
#
# COMPACT_ATOMS: atom_id res chain seq x y z
N MET A 1 3.06 22.23 39.39
CA MET A 1 3.94 22.00 38.22
C MET A 1 4.13 20.53 37.78
N ARG A 2 3.56 19.52 38.48
CA ARG A 2 3.72 18.09 38.12
C ARG A 2 2.68 17.53 37.14
N PHE A 3 1.60 18.28 36.85
CA PHE A 3 0.49 17.81 36.02
C PHE A 3 0.68 18.10 34.51
N PHE A 4 1.44 19.14 34.17
CA PHE A 4 1.66 19.57 32.78
C PHE A 4 2.99 19.08 32.17
N TRP A 5 3.77 18.29 32.92
CA TRP A 5 5.11 17.86 32.50
C TRP A 5 5.15 16.33 32.30
N PRO A 6 5.29 15.81 31.07
CA PRO A 6 5.45 14.37 30.87
C PRO A 6 6.73 13.90 31.58
N LYS A 7 6.66 12.76 32.29
CA LYS A 7 7.75 12.23 33.15
C LYS A 7 9.13 12.09 32.44
N GLY A 8 9.17 12.11 31.10
CA GLY A 8 10.39 12.07 30.27
C GLY A 8 10.75 13.34 29.49
N GLY A 9 10.02 14.45 29.69
CA GLY A 9 10.22 15.74 29.01
C GLY A 9 9.78 15.76 27.52
N TRP A 10 9.66 16.97 26.96
CA TRP A 10 9.24 17.20 25.56
C TRP A 10 10.18 16.55 24.53
N LYS A 11 11.47 16.42 24.85
CA LYS A 11 12.47 15.75 24.00
C LYS A 11 12.11 14.29 23.72
N ARG A 12 11.64 13.54 24.73
CA ARG A 12 11.24 12.14 24.56
C ARG A 12 9.94 12.01 23.74
N ALA A 13 8.97 12.90 23.97
CA ALA A 13 7.74 12.96 23.18
C ALA A 13 8.04 13.27 21.70
N PHE A 14 8.94 14.22 21.44
CA PHE A 14 9.41 14.54 20.10
C PHE A 14 10.07 13.33 19.41
N HIS A 15 11.00 12.64 20.09
CA HIS A 15 11.62 11.43 19.56
C HIS A 15 10.60 10.31 19.28
N TYR A 16 9.59 10.14 20.15
CA TYR A 16 8.51 9.18 19.94
C TYR A 16 7.67 9.51 18.70
N VAL A 17 7.23 10.77 18.57
CA VAL A 17 6.46 11.25 17.41
C VAL A 17 7.28 11.06 16.13
N GLN A 18 8.54 11.46 16.13
CA GLN A 18 9.45 11.30 14.98
C GLN A 18 9.62 9.83 14.59
N TYR A 19 9.82 8.93 15.57
CA TYR A 19 9.95 7.50 15.32
C TYR A 19 8.66 6.90 14.74
N ARG A 20 7.51 7.31 15.25
CA ARG A 20 6.20 6.82 14.79
C ARG A 20 5.88 7.32 13.39
N LEU A 21 6.11 8.59 13.09
CA LEU A 21 5.93 9.18 11.75
C LEU A 21 6.74 8.45 10.68
N ARG A 22 7.99 8.06 11.00
CA ARG A 22 8.85 7.27 10.10
C ARG A 22 8.33 5.87 9.78
N ARG A 23 7.35 5.34 10.53
CA ARG A 23 6.86 3.97 10.41
C ARG A 23 5.39 3.87 10.03
N LEU A 24 4.76 4.96 9.62
CA LEU A 24 3.36 4.94 9.21
C LEU A 24 3.19 4.15 7.89
N PRO A 25 2.24 3.20 7.82
CA PRO A 25 2.01 2.37 6.65
C PRO A 25 1.12 3.10 5.64
N ASP A 26 1.66 4.08 4.93
CA ASP A 26 0.96 4.82 3.86
C ASP A 26 1.95 5.52 2.91
N SER A 27 1.46 6.00 1.76
CA SER A 27 2.29 6.77 0.83
C SER A 27 2.76 8.11 1.42
N SER A 28 3.90 8.61 0.96
CA SER A 28 4.44 9.91 1.39
C SER A 28 3.40 11.02 1.28
N GLN A 29 2.64 11.07 0.18
CA GLN A 29 1.62 12.10 -0.04
C GLN A 29 0.43 11.97 0.93
N LYS A 30 0.03 10.74 1.29
CA LYS A 30 -1.07 10.52 2.24
C LYS A 30 -0.64 10.87 3.67
N ILE A 31 0.59 10.54 4.05
CA ILE A 31 1.16 10.93 5.35
C ILE A 31 1.31 12.45 5.42
N SER A 32 1.85 13.10 4.39
CA SER A 32 2.03 14.55 4.34
C SER A 32 0.70 15.32 4.35
N ARG A 33 -0.37 14.82 3.73
CA ARG A 33 -1.73 15.39 3.88
C ARG A 33 -2.25 15.26 5.31
N GLY A 34 -1.91 14.17 5.99
CA GLY A 34 -2.18 14.03 7.42
C GLY A 34 -1.42 15.07 8.24
N ILE A 35 -0.12 15.25 8.00
CA ILE A 35 0.69 16.29 8.66
C ILE A 35 0.10 17.68 8.43
N TRP A 36 -0.28 17.99 7.19
CA TRP A 36 -0.97 19.23 6.82
C TRP A 36 -2.22 19.44 7.69
N ALA A 37 -3.09 18.43 7.78
CA ALA A 37 -4.33 18.50 8.56
C ALA A 37 -4.07 18.77 10.06
N GLY A 38 -3.08 18.10 10.65
CA GLY A 38 -2.72 18.29 12.04
C GLY A 38 -2.12 19.67 12.31
N LEU A 39 -1.20 20.14 11.46
CA LEU A 39 -0.61 21.48 11.58
C LEU A 39 -1.67 22.57 11.44
N PHE A 40 -2.52 22.50 10.41
CA PHE A 40 -3.60 23.46 10.21
C PHE A 40 -4.52 23.52 11.44
N THR A 41 -4.84 22.36 12.02
CA THR A 41 -5.70 22.29 13.21
C THR A 41 -5.14 23.06 14.41
N THR A 42 -3.81 23.17 14.56
CA THR A 42 -3.19 23.94 15.66
C THR A 42 -3.48 25.44 15.61
N PHE A 43 -3.88 25.97 14.45
CA PHE A 43 -4.28 27.37 14.25
C PHE A 43 -5.79 27.58 14.43
N THR A 44 -6.53 26.56 14.85
CA THR A 44 -7.96 26.68 15.14
C THR A 44 -8.20 26.90 16.64
N PRO A 45 -9.24 27.64 17.05
CA PRO A 45 -9.55 27.90 18.46
C PRO A 45 -10.19 26.72 19.18
N PHE A 46 -10.26 25.53 18.57
CA PHE A 46 -10.95 24.34 19.09
C PHE A 46 -10.13 23.56 20.14
N TYR A 47 -9.63 24.26 21.16
CA TYR A 47 -8.85 23.66 22.25
C TYR A 47 -9.57 22.47 22.89
N GLY A 48 -8.87 21.34 23.02
CA GLY A 48 -9.42 20.09 23.52
C GLY A 48 -10.11 19.22 22.45
N LEU A 49 -10.44 19.78 21.29
CA LEU A 49 -11.03 19.07 20.15
C LEU A 49 -10.06 18.90 18.96
N HIS A 50 -8.82 19.37 19.09
CA HIS A 50 -7.79 19.30 18.03
C HIS A 50 -7.61 17.90 17.43
N PHE A 51 -7.69 16.83 18.21
CA PHE A 51 -7.60 15.47 17.66
C PHE A 51 -8.79 15.11 16.75
N ILE A 52 -10.00 15.50 17.14
CA ILE A 52 -11.22 15.25 16.36
C ILE A 52 -11.19 16.10 15.09
N THR A 53 -10.89 17.39 15.22
CA THR A 53 -10.77 18.32 14.08
C THR A 53 -9.70 17.85 13.10
N ALA A 54 -8.52 17.45 13.59
CA ALA A 54 -7.45 16.95 12.73
C ALA A 54 -7.83 15.65 12.02
N ALA A 55 -8.54 14.73 12.69
CA ALA A 55 -9.01 13.50 12.07
C ALA A 55 -10.06 13.76 10.97
N ILE A 56 -10.99 14.70 11.20
CA ILE A 56 -12.00 15.10 10.22
C ILE A 56 -11.33 15.72 8.99
N ILE A 57 -10.44 16.70 9.20
CA ILE A 57 -9.72 17.35 8.09
C ILE A 57 -8.85 16.34 7.34
N ALA A 58 -8.15 15.45 8.04
CA ALA A 58 -7.36 14.39 7.41
C ALA A 58 -8.25 13.48 6.55
N ARG A 59 -9.45 13.12 7.02
CA ARG A 59 -10.40 12.31 6.25
C ARG A 59 -10.87 13.03 4.99
N LEU A 60 -11.21 14.31 5.09
CA LEU A 60 -11.63 15.15 3.95
C LEU A 60 -10.51 15.26 2.90
N LEU A 61 -9.26 15.40 3.34
CA LEU A 61 -8.09 15.47 2.45
C LEU A 61 -7.60 14.10 1.97
N LYS A 62 -8.27 13.01 2.36
CA LYS A 62 -7.80 11.63 2.14
C LYS A 62 -6.35 11.41 2.65
N GLY A 63 -6.01 12.05 3.76
CA GLY A 63 -4.73 11.95 4.47
C GLY A 63 -4.70 10.87 5.54
N ASN A 64 -3.52 10.59 6.09
CA ASN A 64 -3.35 9.62 7.17
C ASN A 64 -3.78 10.23 8.53
N ILE A 65 -4.78 9.62 9.18
CA ILE A 65 -5.34 10.13 10.44
C ILE A 65 -4.31 10.11 11.56
N LEU A 66 -3.48 9.07 11.67
CA LEU A 66 -2.45 8.99 12.70
C LEU A 66 -1.39 10.09 12.52
N ALA A 67 -1.00 10.39 11.28
CA ALA A 67 -0.09 11.50 10.97
C ALA A 67 -0.69 12.85 11.39
N ALA A 68 -2.00 13.03 11.17
CA ALA A 68 -2.71 14.24 11.59
C ALA A 68 -2.75 14.40 13.11
N LEU A 69 -3.10 13.35 13.83
CA LEU A 69 -3.08 13.34 15.30
C LEU A 69 -1.67 13.65 15.83
N LEU A 70 -0.64 13.02 15.26
CA LEU A 70 0.75 13.25 15.65
C LEU A 70 1.21 14.69 15.34
N ALA A 71 0.77 15.28 14.23
CA ALA A 71 1.12 16.65 13.87
C ALA A 71 0.44 17.70 14.76
N THR A 72 -0.68 17.39 15.43
CA THR A 72 -1.28 18.33 16.40
C THR A 72 -0.39 18.60 17.63
N PHE A 73 0.59 17.73 17.94
CA PHE A 73 1.60 17.99 18.98
C PHE A 73 2.56 19.13 18.62
N PHE A 74 2.51 19.64 17.38
CA PHE A 74 3.09 20.94 17.06
C PHE A 74 2.51 22.03 17.96
N GLY A 75 1.22 21.93 18.34
CA GLY A 75 0.57 22.72 19.37
C GLY A 75 1.04 22.30 20.75
N ASN A 76 1.88 23.15 21.36
CA ASN A 76 2.40 22.98 22.72
C ASN A 76 2.46 24.37 23.40
N PRO A 77 2.70 24.47 24.72
CA PRO A 77 2.69 25.76 25.41
C PRO A 77 3.60 26.83 24.79
N LEU A 78 4.69 26.45 24.14
CA LEU A 78 5.59 27.40 23.47
C LEU A 78 5.07 27.87 22.11
N THR A 79 4.30 27.06 21.39
CA THR A 79 3.76 27.42 20.06
C THR A 79 2.37 28.02 20.16
N TYR A 80 1.55 27.64 21.15
CA TYR A 80 0.19 28.17 21.28
C TYR A 80 0.13 29.66 21.58
N VAL A 81 1.09 30.20 22.34
CA VAL A 81 1.17 31.64 22.61
C VAL A 81 1.38 32.45 21.32
N PRO A 82 2.45 32.23 20.53
CA PRO A 82 2.65 32.96 19.29
C PRO A 82 1.57 32.66 18.25
N ILE A 83 1.07 31.42 18.15
CA ILE A 83 -0.04 31.09 17.26
C ILE A 83 -1.28 31.91 17.64
N GLY A 84 -1.64 31.95 18.93
CA GLY A 84 -2.79 32.69 19.40
C GLY A 84 -2.68 34.19 19.14
N VAL A 85 -1.51 34.79 19.38
CA VAL A 85 -1.28 36.21 19.08
C VAL A 85 -1.39 36.50 17.58
N ILE A 86 -0.77 35.68 16.73
CA ILE A 86 -0.83 35.86 15.27
C ILE A 86 -2.26 35.68 14.76
N SER A 87 -2.96 34.63 15.19
CA SER A 87 -4.35 34.36 14.81
C SER A 87 -5.28 35.48 15.25
N LEU A 88 -5.16 35.98 16.49
CA LEU A 88 -6.01 37.07 16.98
C LEU A 88 -5.72 38.39 16.24
N LYS A 89 -4.46 38.80 16.12
CA LYS A 89 -4.10 40.02 15.39
C LYS A 89 -4.58 39.98 13.94
N THR A 90 -4.38 38.85 13.27
CA THR A 90 -4.83 38.64 11.88
C THR A 90 -6.36 38.67 11.79
N GLY A 91 -7.04 38.09 12.78
CA GLY A 91 -8.50 38.03 12.84
C GLY A 91 -9.14 39.39 13.03
N HIS A 92 -8.68 40.13 14.04
CA HIS A 92 -9.12 41.49 14.31
C HIS A 92 -8.84 42.43 13.12
N PHE A 93 -7.68 42.28 12.48
CA PHE A 93 -7.36 42.99 11.24
C PHE A 93 -8.38 42.69 10.13
N PHE A 94 -8.71 41.43 9.86
CA PHE A 94 -9.71 41.08 8.85
C PHE A 94 -11.14 41.49 9.20
N LEU A 95 -11.47 41.52 10.49
CA LEU A 95 -12.79 41.90 10.97
C LEU A 95 -12.95 43.42 11.17
N GLY A 96 -11.87 44.20 11.05
CA GLY A 96 -11.87 45.64 11.29
C GLY A 96 -12.19 46.00 12.76
N THR A 97 -11.81 45.15 13.70
CA THR A 97 -12.03 45.35 15.15
C THR A 97 -10.71 45.55 15.89
N ASP A 98 -10.76 46.18 17.07
CA ASP A 98 -9.55 46.48 17.84
C ASP A 98 -9.07 45.26 18.63
N TYR A 99 -7.80 44.89 18.42
CA TYR A 99 -7.10 43.95 19.29
C TYR A 99 -6.48 44.71 20.45
N VAL A 100 -7.08 44.64 21.64
CA VAL A 100 -6.55 45.29 22.85
C VAL A 100 -5.56 44.33 23.56
N PRO A 101 -4.25 44.62 23.57
CA PRO A 101 -3.27 43.80 24.26
C PRO A 101 -3.42 43.91 25.78
N THR A 102 -2.93 42.90 26.50
CA THR A 102 -2.95 42.85 27.97
C THR A 102 -2.23 44.04 28.62
N GLU A 103 -1.23 44.61 27.95
CA GLU A 103 -0.41 45.72 28.45
C GLU A 103 -1.14 47.07 28.41
N GLU A 104 -2.23 47.19 27.65
CA GLU A 104 -3.03 48.43 27.49
C GLU A 104 -4.35 48.39 28.28
N GLY A 105 -4.44 47.53 29.31
CA GLY A 105 -5.60 47.44 30.20
C GLY A 105 -6.64 46.37 29.81
N GLY A 106 -6.37 45.55 28.79
CA GLY A 106 -7.18 44.39 28.44
C GLY A 106 -6.93 43.18 29.36
N LYS A 107 -7.97 42.37 29.62
CA LYS A 107 -7.79 41.05 30.26
C LYS A 107 -6.89 40.16 29.41
N SER A 108 -6.04 39.36 30.05
CA SER A 108 -5.18 38.42 29.32
C SER A 108 -6.03 37.39 28.58
N ILE A 109 -5.51 36.83 27.48
CA ILE A 109 -6.18 35.74 26.76
C ILE A 109 -6.56 34.61 27.74
N LEU A 110 -5.64 34.25 28.65
CA LEU A 110 -5.87 33.23 29.67
C LEU A 110 -7.02 33.59 30.63
N GLU A 111 -7.11 34.85 31.07
CA GLU A 111 -8.22 35.32 31.89
C GLU A 111 -9.56 35.26 31.15
N LYS A 112 -9.61 35.69 29.88
CA LYS A 112 -10.83 35.58 29.06
C LYS A 112 -11.27 34.12 28.88
N PHE A 113 -10.32 33.18 28.76
CA PHE A 113 -10.60 31.74 28.73
C PHE A 113 -11.13 31.22 30.07
N LEU A 114 -10.57 31.64 31.20
CA LEU A 114 -11.01 31.24 32.53
C LEU A 114 -12.41 31.79 32.86
N ASP A 115 -12.68 33.05 32.49
CA ASP A 115 -13.98 33.70 32.66
C ASP A 115 -15.08 33.01 31.83
N ALA A 116 -14.80 32.69 30.57
CA ALA A 116 -15.72 31.96 29.70
C ALA A 116 -16.01 30.53 30.21
N GLY A 117 -14.99 29.86 30.76
CA GLY A 117 -15.15 28.54 31.38
C GLY A 117 -16.03 28.60 32.64
N ALA A 118 -15.87 29.64 33.46
CA ALA A 118 -16.68 29.86 34.65
C ALA A 118 -18.16 30.11 34.29
N ASP A 119 -18.43 30.93 33.25
CA ASP A 119 -19.78 31.13 32.71
C ASP A 119 -20.42 29.82 32.23
N LEU A 120 -19.67 29.03 31.44
CA LEU A 120 -20.18 27.77 30.91
C LEU A 120 -20.54 26.79 32.04
N GLN A 121 -19.68 26.67 33.05
CA GLN A 121 -19.92 25.82 34.21
C GLN A 121 -21.13 26.31 35.03
N GLN A 122 -21.23 27.62 35.26
CA GLN A 122 -22.32 28.23 36.01
C GLN A 122 -23.66 28.03 35.30
N ASN A 123 -23.72 28.22 33.98
CA ASN A 123 -24.94 28.05 33.19
C ASN A 123 -25.38 26.58 33.09
N ILE A 124 -24.43 25.65 32.98
CA ILE A 124 -24.73 24.21 33.05
C ILE A 124 -25.33 23.87 34.42
N LEU A 125 -24.72 24.33 35.52
CA LEU A 125 -25.25 24.08 36.87
C LEU A 125 -26.61 24.75 37.09
N ALA A 126 -26.82 25.95 36.56
CA ALA A 126 -28.09 26.67 36.61
C ALA A 126 -29.21 25.93 35.88
N SER A 127 -28.89 25.25 34.76
CA SER A 127 -29.87 24.44 34.00
C SER A 127 -30.42 23.23 34.77
N PHE A 128 -29.68 22.71 35.76
CA PHE A 128 -30.13 21.64 36.64
C PHE A 128 -30.84 22.14 37.91
N ASN A 129 -30.58 23.40 38.29
CA ASN A 129 -31.04 23.96 39.57
C ASN A 129 -32.05 25.11 39.42
N SER A 130 -32.62 25.32 38.22
CA SER A 130 -33.56 26.41 37.91
C SER A 130 -33.02 27.81 38.24
N GLY A 131 -31.70 28.00 38.13
CA GLY A 131 -31.04 29.30 38.32
C GLY A 131 -31.09 30.17 37.06
N GLU A 132 -30.90 31.48 37.20
CA GLU A 132 -30.75 32.39 36.05
C GLU A 132 -29.41 32.13 35.33
N THR A 133 -29.45 32.10 33.99
CA THR A 133 -28.27 31.95 33.15
C THR A 133 -27.72 33.31 32.73
N ASP A 134 -26.41 33.51 32.86
CA ASP A 134 -25.70 34.70 32.38
C ASP A 134 -24.66 34.28 31.32
N TRP A 135 -24.81 34.80 30.11
CA TRP A 135 -23.97 34.46 28.96
C TRP A 135 -23.02 35.60 28.57
N SER A 136 -22.99 36.69 29.35
CA SER A 136 -22.29 37.92 29.00
C SER A 136 -20.78 37.73 28.81
N ARG A 137 -20.10 36.97 29.68
CA ARG A 137 -18.64 36.74 29.54
C ARG A 137 -18.34 35.74 28.43
N LEU A 138 -19.24 34.78 28.18
CA LEU A 138 -19.14 33.89 27.01
C LEU A 138 -19.31 34.64 25.68
N GLU A 139 -20.24 35.60 25.61
CA GLU A 139 -20.41 36.44 24.42
C GLU A 139 -19.17 37.31 24.15
N ILE A 140 -18.62 37.93 25.21
CA ILE A 140 -17.36 38.69 25.12
C ILE A 140 -16.23 37.79 24.62
N PHE A 141 -16.07 36.59 25.18
CA PHE A 141 -15.08 35.63 24.72
C PHE A 141 -15.30 35.24 23.25
N TYR A 142 -16.55 35.03 22.84
CA TYR A 142 -16.86 34.69 21.45
C TYR A 142 -16.44 35.80 20.49
N ARG A 143 -16.81 37.05 20.78
CA ARG A 143 -16.56 38.21 19.92
C ARG A 143 -15.12 38.67 19.92
N GLU A 144 -14.44 38.62 21.06
CA GLU A 144 -13.09 39.16 21.22
C GLU A 144 -11.99 38.11 21.08
N VAL A 145 -12.30 36.83 21.18
CA VAL A 145 -11.30 35.76 21.15
C VAL A 145 -11.67 34.71 20.12
N PHE A 146 -12.77 33.98 20.33
CA PHE A 146 -13.06 32.78 19.53
C PHE A 146 -13.24 33.09 18.04
N PHE A 147 -14.11 34.04 17.70
CA PHE A 147 -14.44 34.35 16.31
C PHE A 147 -13.29 35.05 15.57
N PRO A 148 -12.62 36.09 16.12
CA PRO A 148 -11.40 36.64 15.53
C PRO A 148 -10.32 35.58 15.35
N TYR A 149 -10.05 34.74 16.35
CA TYR A 149 -9.07 33.66 16.22
C TYR A 149 -9.45 32.70 15.09
N MET A 150 -10.72 32.28 15.01
CA MET A 150 -11.20 31.37 13.96
C MET A 150 -10.92 31.92 12.56
N ILE A 151 -11.19 33.20 12.32
CA ILE A 151 -10.94 33.85 11.02
C ILE A 151 -9.43 34.04 10.80
N GLY A 152 -8.74 34.61 11.78
CA GLY A 152 -7.34 34.96 11.65
C GLY A 152 -6.38 33.79 11.69
N GLY A 153 -6.81 32.63 12.17
CA GLY A 153 -6.04 31.38 12.13
C GLY A 153 -6.01 30.71 10.76
N ILE A 154 -6.96 31.02 9.86
CA ILE A 154 -7.07 30.38 8.54
C ILE A 154 -5.81 30.65 7.71
N LEU A 155 -5.47 31.92 7.47
CA LEU A 155 -4.34 32.30 6.62
C LEU A 155 -2.98 31.78 7.14
N PRO A 156 -2.55 32.08 8.38
CA PRO A 156 -1.28 31.56 8.91
C PRO A 156 -1.29 30.02 9.01
N GLY A 157 -2.44 29.41 9.32
CA GLY A 157 -2.60 27.97 9.33
C GLY A 157 -2.40 27.34 7.94
N LEU A 158 -2.99 27.90 6.89
CA LEU A 158 -2.81 27.43 5.51
C LEU A 158 -1.35 27.54 5.07
N ILE A 159 -0.69 28.65 5.40
CA ILE A 159 0.73 28.87 5.07
C ILE A 159 1.60 27.81 5.75
N LEU A 160 1.48 27.65 7.07
CA LEU A 160 2.34 26.72 7.81
C LEU A 160 2.03 25.26 7.45
N ALA A 161 0.76 24.89 7.31
CA ALA A 161 0.37 23.55 6.94
C ALA A 161 0.91 23.18 5.54
N SER A 162 0.82 24.11 4.58
CA SER A 162 1.33 23.90 3.22
C SER A 162 2.85 23.77 3.22
N LEU A 163 3.56 24.60 3.98
CA LEU A 163 5.01 24.44 4.18
C LEU A 163 5.34 23.06 4.79
N GLY A 164 4.58 22.63 5.80
CA GLY A 164 4.73 21.32 6.41
C GLY A 164 4.50 20.17 5.43
N TYR A 165 3.55 20.29 4.50
CA TYR A 165 3.36 19.34 3.42
C TYR A 165 4.59 19.27 2.49
N TYR A 166 5.01 20.41 1.95
CA TYR A 166 6.12 20.47 0.98
C TYR A 166 7.47 20.06 1.57
N LEU A 167 7.68 20.27 2.88
CA LEU A 167 8.89 19.80 3.57
C LEU A 167 8.82 18.31 3.91
N SER A 168 7.67 17.83 4.40
CA SER A 168 7.56 16.44 4.87
C SER A 168 7.54 15.42 3.74
N GLU A 169 6.91 15.74 2.61
CA GLU A 169 6.72 14.80 1.49
C GLU A 169 8.06 14.25 0.95
N PRO A 170 9.04 15.09 0.54
CA PRO A 170 10.30 14.58 -0.01
C PRO A 170 11.14 13.86 1.05
N ILE A 171 11.09 14.29 2.31
CA ILE A 171 11.82 13.65 3.41
C ILE A 171 11.27 12.24 3.68
N ILE A 172 9.94 12.10 3.75
CA ILE A 172 9.28 10.81 3.98
C ILE A 172 9.53 9.90 2.78
N ARG A 173 9.41 10.41 1.55
CA ARG A 173 9.69 9.65 0.32
C ARG A 173 11.14 9.15 0.30
N ALA A 174 12.11 10.01 0.59
CA ALA A 174 13.53 9.64 0.65
C ALA A 174 13.80 8.58 1.73
N TYR A 175 13.17 8.70 2.90
CA TYR A 175 13.29 7.70 3.97
C TYR A 175 12.68 6.35 3.56
N GLN A 176 11.48 6.36 2.95
CA GLN A 176 10.82 5.14 2.46
C GLN A 176 11.66 4.45 1.40
N ASN A 177 12.21 5.20 0.43
CA ASN A 177 13.08 4.68 -0.61
C ASN A 177 14.38 4.08 -0.05
N ARG A 178 15.01 4.75 0.93
CA ARG A 178 16.19 4.20 1.61
C ARG A 178 15.89 2.87 2.30
N ARG A 179 14.70 2.70 2.90
CA ARG A 179 14.33 1.45 3.57
C ARG A 179 14.05 0.30 2.59
N LYS A 180 13.52 0.61 1.40
CA LYS A 180 13.28 -0.40 0.35
C LYS A 180 14.58 -1.08 -0.11
N GLY A 181 15.70 -0.36 -0.12
CA GLY A 181 16.98 -0.88 -0.61
C GLY A 181 17.75 -1.82 0.32
N PHE A 182 17.19 -2.30 1.44
CA PHE A 182 17.99 -3.01 2.45
C PHE A 182 17.49 -4.35 2.96
N LEU A 183 16.29 -4.87 2.64
CA LEU A 183 15.81 -6.26 2.89
C LEU A 183 14.26 -6.33 2.79
N PRO A 184 13.68 -7.47 2.32
CA PRO A 184 14.35 -8.60 1.69
C PRO A 184 14.84 -8.24 0.29
N ASP A 185 16.02 -8.75 -0.08
CA ASP A 185 16.64 -8.55 -1.38
C ASP A 185 16.21 -9.69 -2.33
N PRO A 186 15.42 -9.41 -3.39
CA PRO A 186 14.98 -10.42 -4.34
C PRO A 186 16.13 -11.13 -5.05
N VAL A 187 17.26 -10.46 -5.27
CA VAL A 187 18.45 -11.03 -5.91
C VAL A 187 19.03 -12.14 -5.05
N ARG A 188 19.15 -11.88 -3.73
CA ARG A 188 19.59 -12.89 -2.77
C ARG A 188 18.64 -14.08 -2.72
N ALA A 189 17.33 -13.85 -2.79
CA ALA A 189 16.36 -14.94 -2.83
C ALA A 189 16.52 -15.79 -4.10
N ALA A 190 16.69 -15.16 -5.26
CA ALA A 190 16.93 -15.84 -6.53
C ALA A 190 18.21 -16.71 -6.51
N LEU A 191 19.30 -16.20 -5.94
CA LEU A 191 20.55 -16.96 -5.77
C LEU A 191 20.36 -18.17 -4.85
N ILE A 192 19.67 -18.01 -3.71
CA ILE A 192 19.36 -19.13 -2.81
C ILE A 192 18.51 -20.17 -3.53
N SER A 193 17.51 -19.74 -4.32
CA SER A 193 16.67 -20.65 -5.10
C SER A 193 17.46 -21.45 -6.11
N GLN A 194 18.35 -20.81 -6.86
CA GLN A 194 19.26 -21.48 -7.79
C GLN A 194 20.15 -22.50 -7.08
N GLU A 195 20.78 -22.13 -5.97
CA GLU A 195 21.63 -23.03 -5.19
C GLU A 195 20.87 -24.19 -4.52
N ALA A 196 19.55 -24.05 -4.35
CA ALA A 196 18.65 -25.07 -3.82
C ALA A 196 18.12 -26.02 -4.91
N GLY A 197 18.44 -25.78 -6.19
CA GLY A 197 18.04 -26.63 -7.30
C GLY A 197 16.78 -26.18 -8.05
N ALA A 198 16.38 -24.91 -7.95
CA ALA A 198 15.37 -24.37 -8.86
C ALA A 198 15.92 -24.34 -10.31
N ASP A 199 15.12 -24.80 -11.28
CA ASP A 199 15.52 -24.80 -12.70
C ASP A 199 15.32 -23.43 -13.37
N GLY A 200 14.53 -22.55 -12.76
CA GLY A 200 14.28 -21.19 -13.23
C GLY A 200 13.85 -20.28 -12.09
N ILE A 201 13.93 -18.98 -12.32
CA ILE A 201 13.41 -17.94 -11.42
C ILE A 201 12.23 -17.27 -12.09
N THR A 202 11.12 -17.13 -11.37
CA THR A 202 9.93 -16.42 -11.84
C THR A 202 9.78 -15.10 -11.08
N ALA A 203 9.71 -13.99 -11.82
CA ALA A 203 9.62 -12.65 -11.24
C ALA A 203 8.54 -11.81 -11.95
N HIS A 204 7.53 -11.38 -11.18
CA HIS A 204 6.44 -10.53 -11.67
C HIS A 204 6.71 -9.05 -11.43
N LEU A 205 7.07 -8.32 -12.50
CA LEU A 205 7.10 -6.86 -12.49
C LEU A 205 5.72 -6.29 -12.77
N ARG A 206 5.05 -5.84 -11.71
CA ARG A 206 3.73 -5.23 -11.81
C ARG A 206 3.78 -3.79 -12.30
N GLU A 207 2.72 -3.31 -12.95
CA GLU A 207 2.57 -1.89 -13.34
C GLU A 207 2.76 -0.94 -12.14
N ASP A 208 2.27 -1.32 -10.96
CA ASP A 208 2.31 -0.54 -9.73
C ASP A 208 3.58 -0.74 -8.88
N ARG A 209 4.52 -1.59 -9.32
CA ARG A 209 5.80 -1.89 -8.62
C ARG A 209 5.58 -2.26 -7.14
N ARG A 210 4.55 -3.06 -6.88
CA ARG A 210 4.12 -3.40 -5.51
C ARG A 210 5.18 -4.20 -4.74
N HIS A 211 5.92 -5.08 -5.42
CA HIS A 211 6.90 -5.99 -4.81
C HIS A 211 8.23 -5.97 -5.54
N ILE A 212 8.27 -6.43 -6.80
CA ILE A 212 9.46 -6.35 -7.66
C ILE A 212 9.48 -4.97 -8.32
N VAL A 213 10.67 -4.36 -8.37
CA VAL A 213 10.91 -3.10 -9.10
C VAL A 213 11.83 -3.32 -10.29
N ASP A 214 11.89 -2.35 -11.19
CA ASP A 214 12.63 -2.41 -12.46
C ASP A 214 14.11 -2.77 -12.24
N GLN A 215 14.75 -2.22 -11.21
CA GLN A 215 16.14 -2.54 -10.86
C GLN A 215 16.32 -3.99 -10.40
N ASP A 216 15.33 -4.59 -9.74
CA ASP A 216 15.43 -5.98 -9.26
C ASP A 216 15.54 -6.93 -10.46
N ILE A 217 14.78 -6.68 -11.53
CA ILE A 217 14.84 -7.48 -12.77
C ILE A 217 16.24 -7.45 -13.37
N ALA A 218 16.81 -6.25 -13.56
CA ALA A 218 18.16 -6.11 -14.09
C ALA A 218 19.18 -6.86 -13.22
N SER A 219 19.05 -6.72 -11.89
CA SER A 219 19.99 -7.31 -10.93
C SER A 219 19.85 -8.82 -10.82
N ILE A 220 18.63 -9.36 -10.94
CA ILE A 220 18.38 -10.81 -10.98
C ILE A 220 19.02 -11.40 -12.24
N ILE A 221 18.78 -10.80 -13.42
CA ILE A 221 19.36 -11.26 -14.69
C ILE A 221 20.89 -11.30 -14.64
N GLU A 222 21.52 -10.30 -14.01
CA GLU A 222 22.98 -10.24 -13.87
C GLU A 222 23.51 -11.31 -12.89
N ALA A 223 22.73 -11.67 -11.87
CA ALA A 223 23.18 -12.56 -10.79
C ALA A 223 22.96 -14.05 -11.04
N ILE A 224 21.88 -14.44 -11.73
CA ILE A 224 21.52 -15.85 -11.93
C ILE A 224 22.14 -16.42 -13.21
N ASN A 225 22.40 -17.73 -13.19
CA ASN A 225 22.87 -18.53 -14.32
C ASN A 225 21.80 -19.50 -14.85
N ILE A 226 20.57 -19.44 -14.30
CA ILE A 226 19.39 -20.20 -14.76
C ILE A 226 18.39 -19.27 -15.44
N PRO A 227 17.45 -19.79 -16.25
CA PRO A 227 16.42 -19.00 -16.91
C PRO A 227 15.61 -18.09 -15.97
N LEU A 228 15.32 -16.88 -16.46
CA LEU A 228 14.29 -15.99 -15.88
C LEU A 228 12.98 -16.14 -16.67
N ASN A 229 11.91 -16.50 -15.97
CA ASN A 229 10.53 -16.35 -16.42
C ASN A 229 9.99 -15.00 -15.93
N PHE A 230 9.82 -14.08 -16.87
CA PHE A 230 9.42 -12.71 -16.58
C PHE A 230 7.90 -12.55 -16.69
N GLU A 231 7.22 -12.48 -15.56
CA GLU A 231 5.78 -12.24 -15.51
C GLU A 231 5.47 -10.75 -15.63
N MET A 232 4.48 -10.39 -16.46
CA MET A 232 4.07 -9.01 -16.70
C MET A 232 2.67 -8.90 -17.32
N ALA A 233 2.03 -7.73 -17.14
CA ALA A 233 0.82 -7.36 -17.88
C ALA A 233 1.13 -7.03 -19.36
N ALA A 234 0.13 -7.21 -20.23
CA ALA A 234 0.22 -6.88 -21.65
C ALA A 234 0.10 -5.36 -21.92
N THR A 235 1.08 -4.57 -21.47
CA THR A 235 1.13 -3.10 -21.72
C THR A 235 2.36 -2.69 -22.51
N ASP A 236 2.28 -1.56 -23.21
CA ASP A 236 3.40 -1.01 -24.00
C ASP A 236 4.65 -0.73 -23.15
N GLU A 237 4.46 -0.30 -21.90
CA GLU A 237 5.57 -0.06 -20.97
C GLU A 237 6.29 -1.37 -20.65
N MET A 238 5.53 -2.40 -20.27
CA MET A 238 6.10 -3.70 -19.91
C MET A 238 6.74 -4.39 -21.11
N GLN A 239 6.15 -4.27 -22.30
CA GLN A 239 6.73 -4.82 -23.53
C GLN A 239 8.11 -4.24 -23.80
N LYS A 240 8.27 -2.92 -23.66
CA LYS A 240 9.57 -2.25 -23.83
C LYS A 240 10.59 -2.72 -22.81
N ILE A 241 10.19 -2.91 -21.55
CA ILE A 241 11.06 -3.44 -20.50
C ILE A 241 11.51 -4.86 -20.83
N ALA A 242 10.58 -5.76 -21.18
CA ALA A 242 10.88 -7.13 -21.56
C ALA A 242 11.80 -7.18 -22.79
N LEU A 243 11.52 -6.38 -23.83
CA LEU A 243 12.38 -6.30 -25.01
C LEU A 243 13.78 -5.78 -24.67
N ASN A 244 13.92 -4.83 -23.74
CA ASN A 244 15.24 -4.32 -23.35
C ASN A 244 16.08 -5.38 -22.65
N HIS A 245 15.46 -6.24 -21.83
CA HIS A 245 16.16 -7.28 -21.08
C HIS A 245 16.29 -8.61 -21.82
N THR A 246 15.37 -8.91 -22.74
CA THR A 246 15.26 -10.18 -23.49
C THR A 246 15.38 -11.41 -22.56
N PRO A 247 14.47 -11.57 -21.58
CA PRO A 247 14.49 -12.73 -20.68
C PRO A 247 14.24 -14.03 -21.46
N HIS A 248 14.60 -15.17 -20.86
CA HIS A 248 14.40 -16.49 -21.47
C HIS A 248 12.92 -16.73 -21.81
N ALA A 249 12.04 -16.43 -20.86
CA ALA A 249 10.60 -16.52 -21.04
C ALA A 249 9.90 -15.25 -20.56
N VAL A 250 8.75 -14.95 -21.17
CA VAL A 250 7.81 -13.91 -20.72
C VAL A 250 6.45 -14.57 -20.52
N CYS A 251 5.90 -14.48 -19.32
CA CYS A 251 4.56 -14.97 -19.00
C CYS A 251 3.59 -13.79 -18.91
N ILE A 252 2.61 -13.76 -19.82
CA ILE A 252 1.59 -12.71 -19.85
C ILE A 252 0.49 -13.06 -18.85
N VAL A 253 0.35 -12.20 -17.84
CA VAL A 253 -0.61 -12.37 -16.74
C VAL A 253 -1.61 -11.21 -16.70
N PRO A 254 -2.87 -11.44 -16.28
CA PRO A 254 -3.86 -10.38 -16.19
C PRO A 254 -3.71 -9.57 -14.89
N GLU A 255 -3.59 -8.25 -15.00
CA GLU A 255 -3.47 -7.36 -13.83
C GLU A 255 -4.76 -6.59 -13.53
N LYS A 256 -5.53 -6.24 -14.56
CA LYS A 256 -6.81 -5.55 -14.40
C LYS A 256 -7.96 -6.55 -14.36
N ARG A 257 -9.09 -6.15 -13.78
CA ARG A 257 -10.26 -7.04 -13.67
C ARG A 257 -10.87 -7.37 -15.02
N GLU A 258 -10.77 -6.44 -15.97
CA GLU A 258 -11.33 -6.52 -17.32
C GLU A 258 -10.57 -7.48 -18.24
N GLU A 259 -9.35 -7.85 -17.85
CA GLU A 259 -8.42 -8.76 -18.54
C GLU A 259 -8.55 -10.21 -18.05
N ARG A 260 -9.27 -10.42 -16.93
CA ARG A 260 -9.43 -11.73 -16.28
C ARG A 260 -10.71 -12.43 -16.73
N THR A 261 -10.62 -13.74 -16.92
CA THR A 261 -11.81 -14.61 -16.91
C THR A 261 -12.38 -14.70 -15.49
N THR A 262 -13.57 -15.29 -15.34
CA THR A 262 -14.15 -15.56 -14.01
C THR A 262 -13.24 -16.40 -13.13
N GLU A 263 -12.47 -17.28 -13.75
CA GLU A 263 -11.55 -18.23 -13.11
C GLU A 263 -10.13 -17.65 -12.91
N GLY A 264 -9.88 -16.39 -13.26
CA GLY A 264 -8.67 -15.65 -12.90
C GLY A 264 -7.54 -15.61 -13.94
N GLY A 265 -7.60 -16.43 -15.00
CA GLY A 265 -6.64 -16.42 -16.12
C GLY A 265 -6.89 -15.27 -17.11
N LEU A 266 -5.94 -15.05 -18.04
CA LEU A 266 -6.07 -14.05 -19.11
C LEU A 266 -7.18 -14.44 -20.09
N ASP A 267 -8.05 -13.49 -20.45
CA ASP A 267 -9.07 -13.70 -21.50
C ASP A 267 -8.50 -13.42 -22.89
N VAL A 268 -7.85 -14.43 -23.48
CA VAL A 268 -7.22 -14.35 -24.81
C VAL A 268 -8.27 -14.25 -25.92
N VAL A 269 -9.38 -14.98 -25.78
CA VAL A 269 -10.45 -15.01 -26.80
C VAL A 269 -10.99 -13.60 -27.07
N LYS A 270 -11.13 -12.79 -26.02
CA LYS A 270 -11.67 -11.43 -26.13
C LYS A 270 -10.77 -10.47 -26.89
N ASP A 271 -9.44 -10.66 -26.84
CA ASP A 271 -8.47 -9.72 -27.41
C ASP A 271 -7.40 -10.40 -28.29
N GLU A 272 -7.81 -11.46 -29.00
CA GLU A 272 -6.93 -12.38 -29.73
C GLU A 272 -6.01 -11.66 -30.73
N TYR A 273 -6.56 -10.72 -31.50
CA TYR A 273 -5.79 -9.98 -32.52
C TYR A 273 -4.71 -9.08 -31.90
N ASN A 274 -5.06 -8.28 -30.89
CA ASN A 274 -4.10 -7.36 -30.27
C ASN A 274 -3.05 -8.13 -29.48
N LEU A 275 -3.41 -9.21 -28.79
CA LEU A 275 -2.45 -10.07 -28.10
C LEU A 275 -1.48 -10.74 -29.07
N ALA A 276 -1.95 -11.23 -30.23
CA ALA A 276 -1.06 -11.77 -31.26
C ALA A 276 -0.02 -10.74 -31.73
N GLN A 277 -0.45 -9.50 -31.99
CA GLN A 277 0.46 -8.41 -32.34
C GLN A 277 1.41 -8.06 -31.19
N TYR A 278 0.92 -8.07 -29.96
CA TYR A 278 1.70 -7.76 -28.76
C TYR A 278 2.82 -8.77 -28.52
N ILE A 279 2.55 -10.07 -28.68
CA ILE A 279 3.56 -11.10 -28.37
C ILE A 279 4.54 -11.32 -29.52
N THR A 280 4.21 -10.91 -30.76
CA THR A 280 5.05 -11.14 -31.94
C THR A 280 6.47 -10.56 -31.77
N PRO A 281 6.66 -9.27 -31.40
CA PRO A 281 8.00 -8.72 -31.18
C PRO A 281 8.80 -9.43 -30.08
N LEU A 282 8.14 -9.92 -29.02
CA LEU A 282 8.79 -10.65 -27.94
C LEU A 282 9.35 -11.99 -28.46
N ARG A 283 8.54 -12.71 -29.24
CA ARG A 283 8.93 -13.98 -29.87
C ARG A 283 10.05 -13.79 -30.89
N GLU A 284 9.94 -12.77 -31.75
CA GLU A 284 10.96 -12.44 -32.76
C GLU A 284 12.30 -12.07 -32.13
N LYS A 285 12.28 -11.50 -30.91
CA LYS A 285 13.49 -11.22 -30.13
C LYS A 285 14.05 -12.44 -29.39
N GLY A 286 13.37 -13.58 -29.46
CA GLY A 286 13.82 -14.85 -28.90
C GLY A 286 13.26 -15.19 -27.51
N CYS A 287 12.36 -14.38 -26.96
CA CYS A 287 11.67 -14.72 -25.71
C CYS A 287 10.65 -15.83 -25.96
N ARG A 288 10.65 -16.88 -25.12
CA ARG A 288 9.56 -17.87 -25.10
C ARG A 288 8.34 -17.24 -24.45
N VAL A 289 7.24 -17.14 -25.20
CA VAL A 289 6.02 -16.51 -24.66
C VAL A 289 5.10 -17.56 -24.06
N SER A 290 4.82 -17.40 -22.77
CA SER A 290 3.82 -18.12 -21.99
C SER A 290 2.57 -17.25 -21.77
N ILE A 291 1.40 -17.87 -21.76
CA ILE A 291 0.14 -17.21 -21.43
C ILE A 291 -0.49 -17.88 -20.21
N PHE A 292 -0.79 -17.09 -19.19
CA PHE A 292 -1.43 -17.58 -17.97
C PHE A 292 -2.96 -17.71 -18.16
N LEU A 293 -3.47 -18.94 -18.11
CA LEU A 293 -4.85 -19.26 -18.50
C LEU A 293 -5.59 -20.05 -17.42
N ALA A 294 -6.91 -19.87 -17.41
CA ALA A 294 -7.78 -20.84 -16.76
C ALA A 294 -7.80 -22.16 -17.54
N ALA A 295 -8.18 -23.26 -16.88
CA ALA A 295 -8.39 -24.55 -17.53
C ALA A 295 -9.68 -24.53 -18.40
N ASP A 296 -9.59 -23.88 -19.56
CA ASP A 296 -10.68 -23.71 -20.52
C ASP A 296 -10.21 -23.96 -21.96
N GLU A 297 -10.95 -24.79 -22.70
CA GLU A 297 -10.60 -25.21 -24.05
C GLU A 297 -10.52 -24.02 -25.03
N LYS A 298 -11.43 -23.05 -24.94
CA LYS A 298 -11.46 -21.92 -25.89
C LYS A 298 -10.25 -21.03 -25.69
N GLN A 299 -9.86 -20.79 -24.43
CA GLN A 299 -8.68 -20.02 -24.09
C GLN A 299 -7.39 -20.69 -24.56
N ILE A 300 -7.24 -22.00 -24.34
CA ILE A 300 -6.05 -22.76 -24.78
C ILE A 300 -5.91 -22.76 -26.30
N ARG A 301 -7.01 -23.01 -27.01
CA ARG A 301 -7.01 -22.94 -28.49
C ARG A 301 -6.68 -21.53 -28.98
N ALA A 302 -7.15 -20.48 -28.30
CA ALA A 302 -6.82 -19.11 -28.64
C ALA A 302 -5.33 -18.82 -28.43
N ALA A 303 -4.74 -19.25 -27.31
CA ALA A 303 -3.31 -19.12 -27.05
C ALA A 303 -2.45 -19.81 -28.13
N SER A 304 -2.86 -20.99 -28.58
CA SER A 304 -2.22 -21.67 -29.73
C SER A 304 -2.33 -20.84 -31.02
N ARG A 305 -3.51 -20.29 -31.34
CA ARG A 305 -3.72 -19.48 -32.56
C ARG A 305 -2.92 -18.19 -32.60
N ILE A 306 -2.76 -17.50 -31.46
CA ILE A 306 -1.92 -16.28 -31.41
C ILE A 306 -0.42 -16.59 -31.50
N GLY A 307 -0.05 -17.87 -31.44
CA GLY A 307 1.33 -18.34 -31.56
C GLY A 307 2.11 -18.28 -30.25
N ALA A 308 1.44 -18.38 -29.09
CA ALA A 308 2.14 -18.66 -27.84
C ALA A 308 2.88 -20.00 -27.94
N GLN A 309 3.99 -20.14 -27.22
CA GLN A 309 4.79 -21.37 -27.19
C GLN A 309 4.51 -22.19 -25.93
N VAL A 310 4.04 -21.52 -24.88
CA VAL A 310 3.78 -22.08 -23.56
C VAL A 310 2.42 -21.59 -23.08
N VAL A 311 1.73 -22.41 -22.29
CA VAL A 311 0.60 -21.97 -21.47
C VAL A 311 0.86 -22.34 -20.03
N GLU A 312 0.50 -21.46 -19.11
CA GLU A 312 0.52 -21.75 -17.67
C GLU A 312 -0.90 -21.88 -17.15
N LEU A 313 -1.28 -23.09 -16.75
CA LEU A 313 -2.62 -23.39 -16.25
C LEU A 313 -2.79 -22.93 -14.79
N HIS A 314 -3.84 -22.15 -14.54
CA HIS A 314 -4.18 -21.63 -13.24
C HIS A 314 -4.72 -22.74 -12.32
N THR A 315 -3.90 -23.16 -11.36
CA THR A 315 -4.24 -24.21 -10.36
C THR A 315 -4.93 -23.68 -9.10
N GLY A 316 -5.21 -22.37 -8.99
CA GLY A 316 -5.74 -21.77 -7.76
C GLY A 316 -7.09 -22.34 -7.32
N ALA A 317 -8.04 -22.54 -8.23
CA ALA A 317 -9.35 -23.13 -7.90
C ALA A 317 -9.20 -24.54 -7.32
N TYR A 318 -8.31 -25.36 -7.90
CA TYR A 318 -7.98 -26.69 -7.37
C TYR A 318 -7.43 -26.63 -5.94
N CYS A 319 -6.50 -25.71 -5.67
CA CYS A 319 -5.92 -25.51 -4.35
C CYS A 319 -6.95 -25.02 -3.33
N ASP A 320 -7.76 -24.03 -3.70
CA ASP A 320 -8.79 -23.45 -2.82
C ASP A 320 -9.82 -24.51 -2.43
N LEU A 321 -10.32 -25.28 -3.40
CA LEU A 321 -11.27 -26.38 -3.15
C LEU A 321 -10.69 -27.47 -2.23
N HIS A 322 -9.38 -27.72 -2.31
CA HIS A 322 -8.71 -28.65 -1.39
C HIS A 322 -8.76 -28.15 0.06
N TYR A 323 -8.41 -26.89 0.31
CA TYR A 323 -8.40 -26.30 1.65
C TYR A 323 -9.80 -26.02 2.20
N GLU A 324 -10.78 -25.77 1.33
CA GLU A 324 -12.21 -25.72 1.68
C GLU A 324 -12.81 -27.11 1.96
N LYS A 325 -12.03 -28.19 1.78
CA LYS A 325 -12.45 -29.59 1.98
C LYS A 325 -13.58 -30.03 1.05
N LYS A 326 -13.70 -29.38 -0.12
CA LYS A 326 -14.66 -29.74 -1.18
C LYS A 326 -14.02 -30.74 -2.14
N PHE A 327 -13.76 -31.95 -1.65
CA PHE A 327 -12.92 -32.91 -2.37
C PHE A 327 -13.51 -33.38 -3.71
N GLU A 328 -14.83 -33.47 -3.83
CA GLU A 328 -15.49 -33.83 -5.10
C GLU A 328 -15.27 -32.74 -6.17
N GLU A 329 -15.53 -31.47 -5.83
CA GLU A 329 -15.28 -30.34 -6.71
C GLU A 329 -13.79 -30.20 -7.06
N ARG A 330 -12.90 -30.39 -6.06
CA ARG A 330 -11.45 -30.43 -6.27
C ARG A 330 -11.06 -31.51 -7.27
N ASN A 331 -11.62 -32.72 -7.16
CA ASN A 331 -11.32 -33.83 -8.08
C ASN A 331 -11.81 -33.52 -9.49
N ALA A 332 -13.00 -32.92 -9.63
CA ALA A 332 -13.49 -32.48 -10.93
C ALA A 332 -12.58 -31.41 -11.54
N GLU A 333 -12.06 -30.48 -10.73
CA GLU A 333 -11.11 -29.47 -11.19
C GLU A 333 -9.77 -30.06 -11.60
N LEU A 334 -9.27 -31.04 -10.86
CA LEU A 334 -8.07 -31.79 -11.25
C LEU A 334 -8.27 -32.52 -12.59
N SER A 335 -9.41 -33.20 -12.78
CA SER A 335 -9.74 -33.83 -14.06
C SER A 335 -9.77 -32.83 -15.20
N ARG A 336 -10.34 -31.64 -14.97
CA ARG A 336 -10.34 -30.54 -15.94
C ARG A 336 -8.92 -30.08 -16.28
N LEU A 337 -8.06 -29.90 -15.29
CA LEU A 337 -6.65 -29.56 -15.49
C LEU A 337 -5.92 -30.63 -16.31
N THR A 338 -6.16 -31.91 -16.03
CA THR A 338 -5.60 -33.05 -16.80
C THR A 338 -6.02 -32.99 -18.27
N GLU A 339 -7.32 -32.90 -18.55
CA GLU A 339 -7.85 -32.83 -19.92
C GLU A 339 -7.28 -31.62 -20.68
N MET A 340 -7.17 -30.48 -20.01
CA MET A 340 -6.67 -29.24 -20.60
C MET A 340 -5.15 -29.27 -20.82
N ALA A 341 -4.39 -29.92 -19.94
CA ALA A 341 -2.96 -30.17 -20.14
C ALA A 341 -2.73 -31.07 -21.37
N SER A 342 -3.48 -32.17 -21.50
CA SER A 342 -3.42 -33.04 -22.68
C SER A 342 -3.82 -32.29 -23.97
N LEU A 343 -4.86 -31.45 -23.91
CA LEU A 343 -5.26 -30.62 -25.04
C LEU A 343 -4.15 -29.64 -25.45
N ALA A 344 -3.61 -28.87 -24.50
CA ALA A 344 -2.54 -27.91 -24.77
C ALA A 344 -1.32 -28.59 -25.41
N HIS A 345 -0.90 -29.73 -24.86
CA HIS A 345 0.17 -30.54 -25.41
C HIS A 345 -0.14 -31.02 -26.84
N SER A 346 -1.36 -31.50 -27.12
CA SER A 346 -1.77 -31.93 -28.46
C SER A 346 -1.76 -30.80 -29.50
N LEU A 347 -1.84 -29.54 -29.06
CA LEU A 347 -1.74 -28.35 -29.89
C LEU A 347 -0.30 -27.85 -30.05
N GLY A 348 0.68 -28.56 -29.50
CA GLY A 348 2.11 -28.21 -29.56
C GLY A 348 2.53 -27.12 -28.57
N LEU A 349 1.70 -26.83 -27.56
CA LEU A 349 2.05 -25.92 -26.47
C LEU A 349 2.78 -26.68 -25.37
N GLU A 350 3.84 -26.08 -24.82
CA GLU A 350 4.41 -26.56 -23.55
C GLU A 350 3.48 -26.16 -22.40
N VAL A 351 3.29 -27.06 -21.43
CA VAL A 351 2.33 -26.85 -20.34
C VAL A 351 3.07 -26.61 -19.03
N HIS A 352 2.84 -25.44 -18.46
CA HIS A 352 3.27 -25.04 -17.13
C HIS A 352 2.05 -24.96 -16.20
N ALA A 353 2.28 -24.94 -14.89
CA ALA A 353 1.26 -24.67 -13.86
C ALA A 353 1.94 -24.09 -12.61
N GLY A 354 1.22 -23.82 -11.52
CA GLY A 354 1.88 -23.52 -10.24
C GLY A 354 1.14 -22.62 -9.26
N HIS A 355 0.18 -21.84 -9.74
CA HIS A 355 -0.54 -20.88 -8.90
C HIS A 355 -1.26 -21.57 -7.71
N GLY A 356 -0.86 -21.19 -6.49
CA GLY A 356 -1.48 -21.68 -5.25
C GLY A 356 -1.01 -23.06 -4.77
N LEU A 357 -0.14 -23.75 -5.51
CA LEU A 357 0.34 -25.09 -5.12
C LEU A 357 1.09 -25.06 -3.78
N THR A 358 0.87 -26.12 -3.02
CA THR A 358 1.44 -26.36 -1.69
C THR A 358 2.02 -27.77 -1.60
N PHE A 359 2.70 -28.10 -0.49
CA PHE A 359 3.21 -29.45 -0.27
C PHE A 359 2.11 -30.54 -0.32
N GLU A 360 0.86 -30.19 -0.04
CA GLU A 360 -0.27 -31.15 -0.04
C GLU A 360 -0.95 -31.29 -1.40
N THR A 361 -0.77 -30.31 -2.29
CA THR A 361 -1.50 -30.20 -3.56
C THR A 361 -0.60 -30.33 -4.79
N VAL A 362 0.72 -30.26 -4.63
CA VAL A 362 1.66 -30.31 -5.76
C VAL A 362 1.68 -31.66 -6.47
N SER A 363 1.62 -32.78 -5.75
CA SER A 363 1.88 -34.10 -6.32
C SER A 363 0.93 -34.50 -7.46
N PRO A 364 -0.41 -34.34 -7.34
CA PRO A 364 -1.31 -34.71 -8.44
C PRO A 364 -1.12 -33.88 -9.72
N ILE A 365 -0.62 -32.63 -9.61
CA ILE A 365 -0.27 -31.81 -10.77
C ILE A 365 1.10 -32.22 -11.33
N ALA A 366 2.06 -32.52 -10.45
CA ALA A 366 3.39 -32.98 -10.85
C ALA A 366 3.37 -34.38 -11.51
N GLU A 367 2.35 -35.21 -11.24
CA GLU A 367 2.11 -36.51 -11.90
C GLU A 367 1.71 -36.37 -13.38
N LEU A 368 1.18 -35.22 -13.81
CA LEU A 368 0.72 -35.02 -15.18
C LEU A 368 1.92 -34.98 -16.16
N PRO A 369 2.05 -35.94 -17.09
CA PRO A 369 3.25 -36.04 -17.94
C PRO A 369 3.41 -34.84 -18.88
N GLU A 370 2.32 -34.21 -19.29
CA GLU A 370 2.32 -33.02 -20.14
C GLU A 370 2.84 -31.77 -19.43
N VAL A 371 2.77 -31.70 -18.10
CA VAL A 371 3.27 -30.56 -17.32
C VAL A 371 4.78 -30.65 -17.20
N VAL A 372 5.47 -29.63 -17.70
CA VAL A 372 6.94 -29.55 -17.81
C VAL A 372 7.57 -28.69 -16.71
N GLU A 373 6.85 -27.66 -16.22
CA GLU A 373 7.36 -26.72 -15.21
C GLU A 373 6.26 -26.34 -14.22
N LEU A 374 6.62 -26.17 -12.94
CA LEU A 374 5.75 -25.67 -11.87
C LEU A 374 6.28 -24.37 -11.26
N ASN A 375 5.61 -23.25 -11.55
CA ASN A 375 5.92 -21.92 -11.05
C ASN A 375 5.28 -21.64 -9.69
N ILE A 376 6.00 -21.95 -8.61
CA ILE A 376 5.49 -21.85 -7.23
C ILE A 376 6.17 -20.70 -6.47
N GLY A 377 5.40 -19.69 -6.08
CA GLY A 377 5.92 -18.49 -5.41
C GLY A 377 5.47 -18.33 -3.95
N HIS A 378 4.25 -17.83 -3.75
CA HIS A 378 3.74 -17.38 -2.45
C HIS A 378 3.89 -18.43 -1.33
N PHE A 379 3.58 -19.69 -1.63
CA PHE A 379 3.68 -20.78 -0.66
C PHE A 379 5.13 -21.00 -0.18
N LEU A 380 6.11 -21.05 -1.09
CA LEU A 380 7.52 -21.23 -0.74
C LEU A 380 8.05 -20.08 0.13
N ILE A 381 7.67 -18.84 -0.20
CA ILE A 381 8.03 -17.68 0.62
C ILE A 381 7.36 -17.76 2.00
N GLY A 382 6.09 -18.18 2.08
CA GLY A 382 5.39 -18.40 3.35
C GLY A 382 6.07 -19.45 4.22
N GLU A 383 6.36 -20.64 3.66
CA GLU A 383 7.03 -21.74 4.36
C GLU A 383 8.48 -21.41 4.73
N SER A 384 9.14 -20.53 3.97
CA SER A 384 10.52 -20.09 4.27
C SER A 384 10.67 -19.42 5.63
N ILE A 385 9.58 -18.89 6.20
CA ILE A 385 9.58 -18.30 7.54
C ILE A 385 9.85 -19.38 8.61
N PHE A 386 9.41 -20.61 8.37
CA PHE A 386 9.51 -21.73 9.30
C PHE A 386 10.68 -22.65 8.99
N LEU A 387 10.89 -22.96 7.70
CA LEU A 387 11.91 -23.92 7.26
C LEU A 387 13.21 -23.25 6.80
N GLY A 388 13.15 -21.97 6.42
CA GLY A 388 14.15 -21.32 5.57
C GLY A 388 13.87 -21.56 4.09
N LEU A 389 14.25 -20.59 3.24
CA LEU A 389 13.92 -20.62 1.81
C LEU A 389 14.53 -21.83 1.09
N ARG A 390 15.79 -22.14 1.37
CA ARG A 390 16.51 -23.29 0.79
C ARG A 390 15.77 -24.59 1.05
N GLU A 391 15.43 -24.85 2.32
CA GLU A 391 14.77 -26.10 2.74
C GLU A 391 13.34 -26.21 2.19
N ALA A 392 12.61 -25.08 2.12
CA ALA A 392 11.28 -25.06 1.52
C ALA A 392 11.33 -25.46 0.02
N ILE A 393 12.33 -24.99 -0.72
CA ILE A 393 12.53 -25.34 -2.13
C ILE A 393 12.92 -26.79 -2.30
N ILE A 394 13.89 -27.29 -1.53
CA ILE A 394 14.33 -28.69 -1.58
C ILE A 394 13.14 -29.62 -1.31
N LYS A 395 12.36 -29.36 -0.26
CA LYS A 395 11.19 -30.16 0.07
C LYS A 395 10.12 -30.13 -1.04
N MET A 396 9.89 -28.99 -1.67
CA MET A 396 8.95 -28.91 -2.81
C MET A 396 9.46 -29.75 -3.99
N ARG A 397 10.75 -29.63 -4.30
CA ARG A 397 11.40 -30.40 -5.37
C ARG A 397 11.30 -31.90 -5.12
N GLU A 398 11.58 -32.38 -3.92
CA GLU A 398 11.45 -33.79 -3.57
C GLU A 398 10.02 -34.33 -3.79
N LEU A 399 8.99 -33.54 -3.46
CA LEU A 399 7.59 -33.94 -3.67
C LEU A 399 7.23 -34.00 -5.16
N MET A 400 7.75 -33.07 -5.96
CA MET A 400 7.57 -33.05 -7.41
C MET A 400 8.29 -34.23 -8.07
N ASP A 401 9.56 -34.45 -7.72
CA ASP A 401 10.37 -35.54 -8.29
C ASP A 401 9.77 -36.90 -7.93
N LYS A 402 9.34 -37.09 -6.68
CA LYS A 402 8.67 -38.32 -6.23
C LYS A 402 7.36 -38.60 -6.97
N ALA A 403 6.62 -37.55 -7.32
CA ALA A 403 5.38 -37.66 -8.08
C ALA A 403 5.61 -38.01 -9.56
N ARG A 404 6.83 -37.76 -10.08
CA ARG A 404 7.19 -38.04 -11.48
C ARG A 404 7.87 -39.41 -11.69
N LEU A 405 8.27 -40.08 -10.61
CA LEU A 405 8.80 -41.46 -10.59
C LEU A 405 7.68 -42.49 -10.71
#